data_AF-A0A4Q2DN00-F1
#
_entry.id   AF-A0A4Q2DN00-F1
#
_cell.length_a   1.000
_cell.length_b   1.000
_cell.length_c   1.000
_cell.angle_alpha   90.00
_cell.angle_beta   90.00
_cell.angle_gamma   90.00
#
_symmetry.space_group_name_H-M   'P 1'
#
loop_
_entity.id
_entity.type
_entity.pdbx_description
1 polymer ?
#
loop_
_entity_poly.entity_id
_entity_poly.type
_entity_poly.pdbx_seq_one_letter_code
_entity_poly.pdbx_strand_id
1 'polypeptide(L)'
;MTPNPKKPTGFEYPSDHLFKISTSGVVPLEELRNPRGMVDENGEPCLLVLKRGMGSGLTLGKGSGAMSYTRTYFEGSEPQVSREWAILPYDLHTIHTSGEAFSSAGDSGSAVLDGRGRVGGILTGGAARAGADPDRHDITYATPAAFLLEAFGKYGVDPDFDVDAFFSETSPSLPA
;
A
#
# COMPACT_ATOMS: atom_id res chain seq x y z
N MET A 1 -0.39 -4.42 16.97
CA MET A 1 0.44 -3.20 16.83
C MET A 1 -0.50 -2.01 16.87
N THR A 2 -0.39 -1.15 17.88
CA THR A 2 -1.41 -0.13 18.14
C THR A 2 -0.75 1.23 18.37
N PRO A 3 -0.84 2.17 17.40
CA PRO A 3 -0.32 3.54 17.55
C PRO A 3 -0.92 4.27 18.73
N ASN A 4 -2.20 4.00 19.00
CA ASN A 4 -2.94 4.62 20.08
C ASN A 4 -3.54 3.55 21.01
N PRO A 5 -3.02 3.35 22.23
CA PRO A 5 -3.51 2.34 23.15
C PRO A 5 -5.01 2.46 23.49
N LYS A 6 -5.59 3.65 23.31
CA LYS A 6 -7.01 3.93 23.57
C LYS A 6 -7.93 3.62 22.39
N LYS A 7 -7.37 3.42 21.20
CA LYS A 7 -8.11 3.04 19.98
C LYS A 7 -7.37 1.88 19.29
N PRO A 8 -7.78 0.62 19.54
CA PRO A 8 -7.15 -0.53 18.93
C PRO A 8 -7.18 -0.40 17.40
N THR A 9 -6.09 -0.77 16.76
CA THR A 9 -6.01 -0.83 15.30
C THR A 9 -6.79 -2.02 14.78
N GLY A 10 -7.18 -1.97 13.51
CA GLY A 10 -7.67 -3.16 12.80
C GLY A 10 -6.59 -4.19 12.50
N PHE A 11 -5.39 -4.09 13.09
CA PHE A 11 -4.26 -5.00 12.86
C PHE A 11 -4.12 -5.97 14.03
N GLU A 12 -4.46 -7.23 13.77
CA GLU A 12 -4.17 -8.36 14.64
C GLU A 12 -2.92 -9.07 14.12
N TYR A 13 -1.94 -9.32 15.00
CA TYR A 13 -0.73 -10.02 14.60
C TYR A 13 -1.06 -11.51 14.43
N PRO A 14 -0.84 -12.10 13.24
CA PRO A 14 -1.27 -13.46 12.97
C PRO A 14 -0.43 -14.47 13.73
N SER A 15 -1.07 -15.51 14.28
CA SER A 15 -0.41 -16.53 15.11
C SER A 15 0.58 -17.41 14.35
N ASP A 16 0.41 -17.53 13.04
CA ASP A 16 1.30 -18.27 12.13
C ASP A 16 2.40 -17.38 11.54
N HIS A 17 2.48 -16.11 11.96
CA HIS A 17 3.41 -15.10 11.46
C HIS A 17 3.25 -14.77 9.96
N LEU A 18 2.14 -15.18 9.33
CA LEU A 18 1.85 -14.91 7.93
C LEU A 18 0.73 -13.88 7.81
N PHE A 19 1.07 -12.68 7.36
CA PHE A 19 0.08 -11.65 7.08
C PHE A 19 -0.59 -11.91 5.73
N LYS A 20 -1.86 -12.30 5.77
CA LYS A 20 -2.62 -12.65 4.57
C LYS A 20 -3.12 -11.39 3.86
N ILE A 21 -2.92 -11.36 2.54
CA ILE A 21 -3.68 -10.45 1.68
C ILE A 21 -5.13 -10.94 1.73
N SER A 22 -6.04 -10.02 2.03
CA SER A 22 -7.43 -10.34 2.32
C SER A 22 -8.24 -10.44 1.03
N THR A 23 -9.10 -11.45 0.94
CA THR A 23 -10.14 -11.56 -0.09
C THR A 23 -11.20 -10.46 -0.02
N SER A 24 -11.21 -9.66 1.05
CA SER A 24 -12.07 -8.47 1.15
C SER A 24 -11.70 -7.34 0.19
N GLY A 25 -10.66 -7.54 -0.65
CA GLY A 25 -10.41 -6.75 -1.85
C GLY A 25 -9.55 -5.51 -1.62
N VAL A 26 -9.96 -4.41 -2.24
CA VAL A 26 -9.20 -3.14 -2.24
C VAL A 26 -9.73 -2.17 -1.17
N VAL A 27 -8.86 -1.27 -0.69
CA VAL A 27 -9.30 -0.16 0.16
C VAL A 27 -10.05 0.87 -0.70
N PRO A 28 -11.30 1.24 -0.36
CA PRO A 28 -12.05 2.23 -1.11
C PRO A 28 -11.35 3.60 -1.15
N LEU A 29 -11.50 4.33 -2.26
CA LEU A 29 -10.91 5.67 -2.42
C LEU A 29 -11.36 6.67 -1.35
N GLU A 30 -12.62 6.59 -0.88
CA GLU A 30 -13.12 7.43 0.21
C GLU A 30 -12.34 7.17 1.51
N GLU A 31 -12.05 5.91 1.80
CA GLU A 31 -11.33 5.49 3.00
C GLU A 31 -9.84 5.86 2.92
N LEU A 32 -9.22 5.74 1.73
CA LEU A 32 -7.86 6.24 1.48
C LEU A 32 -7.76 7.76 1.71
N ARG A 33 -8.78 8.53 1.30
CA ARG A 33 -8.83 9.99 1.46
C ARG A 33 -9.13 10.41 2.90
N ASN A 34 -10.00 9.67 3.58
CA ASN A 34 -10.50 10.02 4.90
C ASN A 34 -10.58 8.74 5.77
N PRO A 35 -9.46 8.31 6.37
CA PRO A 35 -9.44 7.10 7.19
C PRO A 35 -10.19 7.34 8.50
N ARG A 36 -11.36 6.72 8.68
CA ARG A 36 -12.19 6.90 9.88
C ARG A 36 -11.98 5.84 10.96
N GLY A 37 -11.32 4.73 10.63
CA GLY A 37 -11.22 3.55 11.48
C GLY A 37 -10.04 3.52 12.44
N MET A 38 -9.06 4.40 12.28
CA MET A 38 -7.82 4.38 13.05
C MET A 38 -7.28 5.79 13.27
N VAL A 39 -6.56 5.98 14.37
CA VAL A 39 -5.85 7.22 14.69
C VAL A 39 -4.40 6.92 15.01
N ASP A 40 -3.52 7.89 14.78
CA ASP A 40 -2.13 7.83 15.21
C ASP A 40 -1.98 8.13 16.72
N GLU A 41 -0.73 8.17 17.18
CA GLU A 41 -0.35 8.48 18.56
C GLU A 41 -0.88 9.84 19.05
N ASN A 42 -1.08 10.79 18.14
CA ASN A 42 -1.61 12.13 18.44
C ASN A 42 -3.14 12.18 18.41
N GLY A 43 -3.79 11.06 18.04
CA GLY A 43 -5.25 10.99 17.91
C GLY A 43 -5.77 11.47 16.56
N GLU A 44 -4.88 11.76 15.60
CA GLU A 44 -5.26 12.19 14.26
C GLU A 44 -5.66 10.97 13.41
N PRO A 45 -6.76 11.05 12.63
CA PRO A 45 -7.17 9.96 11.77
C PRO A 45 -6.05 9.58 10.78
N CYS A 46 -5.70 8.29 10.71
CA CYS A 46 -4.63 7.82 9.83
C CYS A 46 -4.90 6.44 9.26
N LEU A 47 -4.32 6.18 8.09
CA LEU A 47 -4.24 4.84 7.51
C LEU A 47 -2.79 4.36 7.57
N LEU A 48 -2.51 3.44 8.48
CA LEU A 48 -1.27 2.69 8.50
C LEU A 48 -1.31 1.64 7.41
N VAL A 49 -0.18 1.55 6.74
CA VAL A 49 0.02 0.64 5.63
C VAL A 49 1.32 -0.10 5.80
N LEU A 50 1.38 -1.27 5.19
CA LEU A 50 2.57 -2.08 5.10
C LEU A 50 2.81 -2.49 3.66
N LYS A 51 4.07 -2.76 3.32
CA LYS A 51 4.42 -3.45 2.08
C LYS A 51 5.60 -4.36 2.32
N ARG A 52 5.79 -5.35 1.44
CA ARG A 52 7.05 -6.09 1.33
C ARG A 52 7.63 -5.88 -0.07
N GLY A 53 8.66 -5.05 -0.16
CA GLY A 53 9.36 -4.77 -1.42
C GLY A 53 10.69 -5.50 -1.53
N MET A 54 11.23 -5.57 -2.75
CA MET A 54 12.52 -6.24 -3.00
C MET A 54 13.69 -5.43 -2.44
N GLY A 55 13.64 -4.10 -2.56
CA GLY A 55 14.72 -3.21 -2.16
C GLY A 55 14.77 -2.94 -0.65
N SER A 56 13.61 -2.82 0.01
CA SER A 56 13.55 -2.47 1.44
C SER A 56 12.93 -3.55 2.34
N GLY A 57 12.47 -4.67 1.80
CA GLY A 57 11.80 -5.69 2.58
C GLY A 57 10.46 -5.22 3.15
N LEU A 58 10.13 -5.68 4.36
CA LEU A 58 8.89 -5.32 5.05
C LEU A 58 9.03 -3.95 5.72
N THR A 59 8.20 -2.99 5.31
CA THR A 59 8.20 -1.63 5.84
C THR A 59 6.80 -1.16 6.20
N LEU A 60 6.72 -0.16 7.08
CA LEU A 60 5.48 0.46 7.52
C LEU A 60 5.44 1.94 7.16
N GLY A 61 4.25 2.39 6.79
CA GLY A 61 4.02 3.76 6.37
C GLY A 61 2.67 4.29 6.84
N LYS A 62 2.50 5.60 6.69
CA LYS A 62 1.25 6.31 6.90
C LYS A 62 0.78 6.86 5.56
N GLY A 63 -0.33 6.34 5.07
CA GLY A 63 -1.02 6.87 3.91
C GLY A 63 -1.55 8.27 4.20
N SER A 64 -1.27 9.20 3.30
CA SER A 64 -1.86 10.54 3.36
C SER A 64 -3.29 10.53 2.82
N GLY A 65 -4.14 11.44 3.30
CA GLY A 65 -5.45 11.69 2.71
C GLY A 65 -5.40 12.46 1.38
N ALA A 66 -4.21 12.93 0.99
CA ALA A 66 -4.00 13.70 -0.23
C ALA A 66 -3.78 12.75 -1.42
N MET A 67 -4.54 12.96 -2.49
CA MET A 67 -4.35 12.28 -3.78
C MET A 67 -3.99 13.31 -4.83
N SER A 68 -2.94 13.03 -5.58
CA SER A 68 -2.53 13.81 -6.74
C SER A 68 -3.08 13.17 -8.02
N TYR A 69 -3.40 13.99 -9.01
CA TYR A 69 -3.68 13.53 -10.37
C TYR A 69 -2.46 13.77 -11.22
N THR A 70 -1.97 12.73 -11.87
CA THR A 70 -0.90 12.83 -12.86
C THR A 70 -1.47 12.68 -14.26
N ARG A 71 -0.88 13.39 -15.22
CA ARG A 71 -1.26 13.34 -16.63
C ARG A 71 -0.01 13.14 -17.46
N THR A 72 0.00 12.07 -18.25
CA THR A 72 1.08 11.77 -19.18
C THR A 72 0.57 11.96 -20.60
N TYR A 73 1.30 12.76 -21.38
CA TYR A 73 0.98 13.04 -22.77
C TYR A 73 1.81 12.12 -23.67
N PHE A 74 1.16 11.40 -24.57
CA PHE A 74 1.82 10.63 -25.61
C PHE A 74 1.36 11.15 -26.97
N GLU A 75 2.30 11.28 -27.90
CA GLU A 75 2.04 11.81 -29.24
C GLU A 75 0.94 11.02 -29.94
N GLY A 76 -0.08 11.72 -30.46
CA GLY A 76 -1.19 11.11 -31.20
C GLY A 76 -2.24 10.39 -30.34
N SER A 77 -2.24 10.56 -29.01
CA SER A 77 -3.24 9.94 -28.13
C SER A 77 -3.79 10.91 -27.09
N GLU A 78 -4.96 10.58 -26.53
CA GLU A 78 -5.50 11.31 -25.39
C GLU A 78 -4.59 11.19 -24.15
N PRO A 79 -4.45 12.25 -23.34
CA PRO A 79 -3.62 12.21 -22.15
C PRO A 79 -4.05 11.09 -21.20
N GLN A 80 -3.10 10.28 -20.75
CA GLN A 80 -3.38 9.25 -19.76
C GLN A 80 -3.38 9.85 -18.36
N VAL A 81 -4.49 9.67 -17.64
CA VAL A 81 -4.65 10.15 -16.28
C VAL A 81 -4.38 9.02 -15.30
N SER A 82 -3.49 9.26 -14.33
CA SER A 82 -3.31 8.39 -13.18
C SER A 82 -3.55 9.16 -11.88
N ARG A 83 -3.59 8.42 -10.77
CA ARG A 83 -3.68 8.95 -9.41
C ARG A 83 -2.50 8.47 -8.61
N GLU A 84 -1.93 9.38 -7.83
CA GLU A 84 -0.85 9.09 -6.91
C GLU A 84 -1.30 9.36 -5.48
N TRP A 85 -1.16 8.34 -4.66
CA TRP A 85 -1.39 8.37 -3.23
C TRP A 85 -0.04 8.42 -2.52
N ALA A 86 0.19 9.50 -1.78
CA ALA A 86 1.43 9.68 -1.05
C ALA A 86 1.40 8.90 0.26
N ILE A 87 2.49 8.20 0.54
CA ILE A 87 2.73 7.40 1.74
C ILE A 87 4.03 7.88 2.36
N LEU A 88 3.95 8.24 3.64
CA LEU A 88 5.09 8.70 4.42
C LEU A 88 5.65 7.53 5.24
N PRO A 89 6.97 7.46 5.49
CA PRO A 89 7.52 6.53 6.46
C PRO A 89 6.85 6.74 7.82
N TYR A 90 6.56 5.64 8.50
CA TYR A 90 5.98 5.68 9.83
C TYR A 90 6.95 5.04 10.81
N ASP A 91 7.50 5.87 11.70
CA ASP A 91 8.39 5.40 12.77
C ASP A 91 7.54 4.79 13.88
N LEU A 92 7.67 3.48 14.04
CA LEU A 92 7.29 2.81 15.27
C LEU A 92 8.57 2.50 16.01
N HIS A 93 8.83 3.24 17.09
CA HIS A 93 9.95 3.01 18.02
C HIS A 93 10.03 1.57 18.58
N THR A 94 9.01 0.74 18.34
CA THR A 94 8.90 -0.65 18.78
C THR A 94 9.34 -1.69 17.74
N ILE A 95 9.65 -1.26 16.52
CA ILE A 95 10.18 -2.11 15.45
C ILE A 95 11.58 -1.62 15.12
N HIS A 96 12.52 -2.52 14.84
CA HIS A 96 13.92 -2.21 14.49
C HIS A 96 14.09 -1.47 13.14
N THR A 97 13.07 -0.76 12.67
CA THR A 97 13.02 0.04 11.44
C THR A 97 12.93 1.55 11.72
N SER A 98 13.23 1.98 12.95
CA SER A 98 13.12 3.40 13.36
C SER A 98 13.97 4.29 12.45
N GLY A 99 13.32 5.25 11.77
CA GLY A 99 13.97 6.18 10.85
C GLY A 99 14.25 5.64 9.44
N GLU A 100 13.71 4.48 9.06
CA GLU A 100 13.90 3.93 7.71
C GLU A 100 12.85 4.42 6.70
N ALA A 101 13.28 4.55 5.45
CA ALA A 101 12.41 4.94 4.34
C ALA A 101 11.29 3.91 4.16
N PHE A 102 10.09 4.36 3.78
CA PHE A 102 9.00 3.42 3.50
C PHE A 102 9.34 2.57 2.27
N SER A 103 10.02 3.13 1.27
CA SER A 103 10.44 2.40 0.08
C SER A 103 11.85 2.77 -0.36
N SER A 104 12.43 1.88 -1.17
CA SER A 104 13.68 2.12 -1.88
C SER A 104 13.62 1.71 -3.35
N ALA A 105 14.68 2.03 -4.09
CA ALA A 105 14.85 1.56 -5.47
C ALA A 105 14.65 0.03 -5.56
N GLY A 106 13.83 -0.39 -6.53
CA GLY A 106 13.46 -1.80 -6.71
C GLY A 106 12.16 -2.23 -6.02
N ASP A 107 11.52 -1.36 -5.22
CA ASP A 107 10.20 -1.66 -4.64
C ASP A 107 9.02 -1.39 -5.61
N SER A 108 9.25 -0.79 -6.77
CA SER A 108 8.22 -0.53 -7.77
C SER A 108 7.42 -1.80 -8.10
N GLY A 109 6.10 -1.69 -8.15
CA GLY A 109 5.19 -2.82 -8.34
C GLY A 109 4.78 -3.53 -7.06
N SER A 110 5.38 -3.23 -5.90
CA SER A 110 4.97 -3.83 -4.62
C SER A 110 3.56 -3.39 -4.23
N ALA A 111 2.77 -4.34 -3.73
CA ALA A 111 1.46 -4.07 -3.16
C ALA A 111 1.60 -3.37 -1.79
N VAL A 112 0.82 -2.32 -1.60
CA VAL A 112 0.63 -1.63 -0.33
C VAL A 112 -0.67 -2.11 0.29
N LEU A 113 -0.61 -2.63 1.51
CA LEU A 113 -1.73 -3.22 2.23
C LEU A 113 -2.10 -2.38 3.45
N ASP A 114 -3.38 -2.38 3.83
CA ASP A 114 -3.80 -1.89 5.15
C ASP A 114 -3.62 -2.97 6.23
N GLY A 115 -3.86 -2.61 7.49
CA GLY A 115 -3.78 -3.54 8.61
C GLY A 115 -4.77 -4.71 8.58
N ARG A 116 -5.72 -4.72 7.63
CA ARG A 116 -6.71 -5.79 7.42
C ARG A 116 -6.35 -6.67 6.21
N GLY A 117 -5.23 -6.42 5.54
CA GLY A 117 -4.79 -7.15 4.37
C GLY A 117 -5.41 -6.70 3.05
N ARG A 118 -6.20 -5.62 3.02
CA ARG A 118 -6.78 -5.07 1.79
C ARG A 118 -5.73 -4.31 0.99
N VAL A 119 -5.78 -4.41 -0.33
CA VAL A 119 -4.83 -3.70 -1.21
C VAL A 119 -5.23 -2.22 -1.31
N GLY A 120 -4.38 -1.33 -0.79
CA GLY A 120 -4.55 0.11 -0.92
C GLY A 120 -4.06 0.65 -2.26
N GLY A 121 -2.95 0.11 -2.78
CA GLY A 121 -2.38 0.54 -4.05
C GLY A 121 -1.12 -0.23 -4.45
N ILE A 122 -0.63 0.08 -5.64
CA ILE A 122 0.61 -0.47 -6.20
C ILE A 122 1.66 0.64 -6.26
N LEU A 123 2.83 0.38 -5.69
CA LEU A 123 3.90 1.36 -5.61
C LEU A 123 4.45 1.70 -7.00
N THR A 124 4.49 2.98 -7.33
CA THR A 124 4.98 3.48 -8.63
C THR A 124 6.36 4.11 -8.53
N GLY A 125 6.67 4.77 -7.41
CA GLY A 125 7.96 5.38 -7.17
C GLY A 125 8.05 6.11 -5.84
N GLY A 126 9.04 6.98 -5.71
CA GLY A 126 9.22 7.81 -4.53
C GLY A 126 10.13 8.99 -4.82
N ALA A 127 10.19 9.90 -3.85
CA ALA A 127 11.11 11.02 -3.81
C ALA A 127 12.00 10.87 -2.58
N ALA A 128 13.27 11.21 -2.73
CA ALA A 128 14.22 11.31 -1.64
C ALA A 128 14.40 12.77 -1.21
N ARG A 129 14.74 12.96 0.06
CA ARG A 129 15.10 14.27 0.59
C ARG A 129 16.36 14.80 -0.11
N ALA A 130 16.39 16.10 -0.40
CA ALA A 130 17.58 16.74 -0.96
C ALA A 130 18.82 16.52 -0.07
N GLY A 131 19.90 16.00 -0.67
CA GLY A 131 21.16 15.67 0.04
C GLY A 131 21.14 14.35 0.82
N ALA A 132 20.06 13.56 0.73
CA ALA A 132 20.01 12.19 1.23
C ALA A 132 20.37 11.18 0.12
N ASP A 133 20.46 9.91 0.51
CA ASP A 133 20.58 8.78 -0.42
C ASP A 133 19.38 8.77 -1.39
N PRO A 134 19.60 8.87 -2.72
CA PRO A 134 18.52 8.91 -3.70
C PRO A 134 17.70 7.62 -3.75
N ASP A 135 18.27 6.50 -3.30
CA ASP A 135 17.58 5.21 -3.28
C ASP A 135 16.65 5.06 -2.07
N ARG A 136 16.63 6.02 -1.13
CA ARG A 136 15.79 6.00 0.08
C ARG A 136 14.74 7.10 0.01
N HIS A 137 13.47 6.72 -0.11
CA HIS A 137 12.39 7.66 -0.32
C HIS A 137 11.75 8.15 1.00
N ASP A 138 11.76 9.46 1.24
CA ASP A 138 11.02 10.09 2.36
C ASP A 138 9.54 10.33 2.02
N ILE A 139 9.19 10.29 0.74
CA ILE A 139 7.81 10.22 0.25
C ILE A 139 7.73 9.11 -0.79
N THR A 140 6.80 8.17 -0.61
CA THR A 140 6.52 7.11 -1.58
C THR A 140 5.17 7.36 -2.25
N TYR A 141 5.07 7.03 -3.53
CA TYR A 141 3.84 7.15 -4.31
C TYR A 141 3.34 5.78 -4.75
N ALA A 142 2.04 5.56 -4.60
CA ALA A 142 1.34 4.39 -5.10
C ALA A 142 0.11 4.80 -5.91
N THR A 143 -0.22 4.05 -6.95
CA THR A 143 -1.52 4.20 -7.62
C THR A 143 -2.58 3.41 -6.85
N PRO A 144 -3.69 4.04 -6.43
CA PRO A 144 -4.73 3.34 -5.67
C PRO A 144 -5.31 2.14 -6.42
N ALA A 145 -5.42 0.99 -5.75
CA ALA A 145 -5.90 -0.24 -6.38
C ALA A 145 -7.38 -0.13 -6.79
N ALA A 146 -8.20 0.54 -5.98
CA ALA A 146 -9.59 0.86 -6.33
C ALA A 146 -9.71 1.69 -7.62
N PHE A 147 -8.79 2.63 -7.85
CA PHE A 147 -8.74 3.37 -9.11
C PHE A 147 -8.32 2.48 -10.30
N LEU A 148 -7.38 1.56 -10.08
CA LEU A 148 -6.98 0.60 -11.11
C LEU A 148 -8.14 -0.31 -11.52
N LEU A 149 -8.92 -0.83 -10.57
CA LEU A 149 -10.12 -1.64 -10.87
C LEU A 149 -11.12 -0.86 -11.73
N GLU A 150 -11.43 0.39 -11.37
CA GLU A 150 -12.30 1.27 -12.18
C GLU A 150 -11.73 1.51 -13.58
N ALA A 151 -10.42 1.68 -13.71
CA ALA A 151 -9.76 1.94 -14.98
C ALA A 151 -9.77 0.69 -15.88
N PHE A 152 -9.44 -0.48 -15.35
CA PHE A 152 -9.45 -1.76 -16.06
C PHE A 152 -10.86 -2.16 -16.51
N GLY A 153 -11.87 -1.94 -15.66
CA GLY A 153 -13.26 -2.21 -16.00
C GLY A 153 -13.77 -1.45 -17.23
N LYS A 154 -13.25 -0.23 -17.48
CA LYS A 154 -13.58 0.54 -18.71
C LYS A 154 -13.10 -0.13 -20.00
N TYR A 155 -12.09 -0.99 -19.89
CA TYR A 155 -11.54 -1.77 -21.00
C TYR A 155 -12.04 -3.22 -21.01
N GLY A 156 -13.02 -3.56 -20.14
CA GLY A 156 -13.54 -4.92 -20.03
C GLY A 156 -12.57 -5.91 -19.38
N VAL A 157 -11.59 -5.42 -18.62
CA VAL A 157 -10.67 -6.23 -17.83
C VAL A 157 -11.16 -6.24 -16.39
N ASP A 158 -11.26 -7.43 -15.80
CA ASP A 158 -11.63 -7.65 -14.40
C ASP A 158 -10.42 -8.23 -13.65
N PRO A 159 -9.55 -7.38 -13.07
CA PRO A 159 -8.37 -7.84 -12.37
C PRO A 159 -8.76 -8.46 -11.04
N ASP A 160 -8.27 -9.67 -10.79
CA ASP A 160 -8.50 -10.36 -9.54
C ASP A 160 -7.45 -9.96 -8.49
N PHE A 161 -7.92 -9.47 -7.34
CA PHE A 161 -7.10 -9.28 -6.13
C PHE A 161 -7.38 -10.36 -5.07
N ASP A 162 -8.24 -11.34 -5.38
CA ASP A 162 -8.44 -12.55 -4.62
C ASP A 162 -7.26 -13.50 -4.85
N VAL A 163 -6.33 -13.50 -3.90
CA VAL A 163 -5.17 -14.38 -3.92
C VAL A 163 -5.53 -15.83 -3.59
N ASP A 164 -6.68 -16.11 -2.96
CA ASP A 164 -7.07 -17.47 -2.58
C ASP A 164 -7.45 -18.28 -3.83
N ALA A 165 -8.10 -17.65 -4.82
CA ALA A 165 -8.38 -18.27 -6.12
C ALA A 165 -7.08 -18.75 -6.79
N PHE A 166 -6.03 -17.91 -6.82
CA PHE A 166 -4.75 -18.24 -7.43
C PHE A 166 -4.04 -19.43 -6.76
N PHE A 167 -4.04 -19.50 -5.43
CA PHE A 167 -3.41 -20.61 -4.71
C PHE A 167 -4.27 -21.89 -4.68
N SER A 168 -5.59 -21.77 -4.87
CA SER A 168 -6.48 -22.92 -5.02
C SER A 168 -6.26 -23.67 -6.34
N GLU A 169 -5.94 -22.95 -7.42
CA GLU A 169 -5.68 -23.53 -8.74
C GLU A 169 -4.27 -24.14 -8.89
N THR A 170 -3.33 -23.72 -8.04
CA THR A 170 -1.90 -24.09 -8.16
C THR A 170 -1.42 -25.11 -7.13
N SER A 171 -2.29 -25.63 -6.26
CA SER A 171 -1.93 -26.68 -5.31
C SER A 171 -1.69 -28.02 -6.04
N PRO A 172 -0.44 -28.50 -6.19
CA PRO A 172 -0.22 -29.84 -6.70
C PRO A 172 -0.69 -30.80 -5.61
N SER A 173 -1.55 -31.76 -5.95
CA SER A 173 -1.85 -32.86 -5.05
C SER A 173 -0.54 -33.54 -4.67
N LEU A 174 -0.11 -33.38 -3.41
CA LEU A 174 1.04 -34.13 -2.90
C LEU A 174 0.71 -35.61 -3.01
N PRO A 175 1.57 -36.44 -3.64
CA PRO A 175 1.35 -37.87 -3.67
C PRO A 175 1.39 -38.42 -2.24
N ALA A 176 0.44 -39.33 -1.98
CA ALA A 176 0.22 -40.00 -0.70
C ALA A 176 1.43 -40.79 -0.20
#